data_AF-A0A219B5P0-F1
#
_entry.id   AF-A0A219B5P0-F1
#
_cell.length_a   1.000
_cell.length_b   1.000
_cell.length_c   1.000
_cell.angle_alpha   90.00
_cell.angle_beta   90.00
_cell.angle_gamma   90.00
#
_symmetry.space_group_name_H-M   'P 1'
#
loop_
_entity.id
_entity.type
_entity.pdbx_description
1 polymer ?
#
loop_
_entity_poly.entity_id
_entity_poly.type
_entity_poly.pdbx_seq_one_letter_code
_entity_poly.pdbx_strand_id
1 'polypeptide(L)'
;MIASASILVSSAAYSQHHFEPAVEVSIMGSSVYPGTNFYRYANGTWLETTEVPADRRSLSGANAAALDTGVVLNEIINDAAASNPAQETPAWRVATLYRAYHSADGASLSAQENVRAGLDEIRSLATHYDVARFMADPFSNSIVGAYVWIDAGNPSRREITIDQEIYHQGAVGLRNKEAYLAEDKAELREAYREYVTGVFEKLGYSSSADRADAIIAFETALADGMWDQAQMRDRTLNYSPMTFEALQDYAPGFEWRGFLDAMGASNPQNVILRQDTGVREAARIFGETPVEVLKDYLAFHWVDNH
;
A
#
# COMPACT_ATOMS: atom_id res chain seq x y z
N MET A 1 -26.36 42.45 -52.68
CA MET A 1 -25.55 41.36 -52.11
C MET A 1 -25.60 41.48 -50.60
N ILE A 2 -26.51 40.76 -49.96
CA ILE A 2 -26.58 40.63 -48.50
C ILE A 2 -26.44 39.13 -48.26
N ALA A 3 -25.29 38.71 -47.71
CA ALA A 3 -25.01 37.32 -47.44
C ALA A 3 -25.46 37.00 -46.01
N SER A 4 -26.36 36.02 -45.92
CA SER A 4 -26.80 35.36 -44.70
C SER A 4 -25.66 34.56 -44.06
N ALA A 5 -25.57 34.59 -42.72
CA ALA A 5 -24.87 33.59 -41.94
C ALA A 5 -25.73 33.23 -40.73
N SER A 6 -26.59 32.22 -40.90
CA SER A 6 -27.31 31.59 -39.80
C SER A 6 -26.33 30.65 -39.08
N ILE A 7 -26.09 30.93 -37.79
CA ILE A 7 -25.38 30.04 -36.89
C ILE A 7 -26.33 28.88 -36.55
N LEU A 8 -26.08 27.71 -37.15
CA LEU A 8 -26.67 26.45 -36.72
C LEU A 8 -25.89 25.98 -35.48
N VAL A 9 -26.48 26.18 -34.31
CA VAL A 9 -26.09 25.48 -33.09
C VAL A 9 -26.54 24.03 -33.28
N SER A 10 -25.62 23.15 -33.68
CA SER A 10 -25.86 21.71 -33.66
C SER A 10 -25.96 21.27 -32.21
N SER A 11 -27.15 20.86 -31.81
CA SER A 11 -27.43 20.24 -30.53
C SER A 11 -26.52 19.03 -30.35
N ALA A 12 -25.62 19.10 -29.37
CA ALA A 12 -24.96 17.91 -28.87
C ALA A 12 -26.04 16.91 -28.47
N ALA A 13 -26.01 15.72 -29.07
CA ALA A 13 -26.84 14.61 -28.68
C ALA A 13 -26.55 14.30 -27.21
N TYR A 14 -27.45 14.72 -26.33
CA TYR A 14 -27.51 14.21 -24.97
C TYR A 14 -27.77 12.71 -25.13
N SER A 15 -26.75 11.91 -24.84
CA SER A 15 -26.89 10.45 -24.82
C SER A 15 -28.11 10.12 -23.97
N GLN A 16 -29.08 9.39 -24.55
CA GLN A 16 -30.18 8.85 -23.79
C GLN A 16 -29.57 7.94 -22.74
N HIS A 17 -29.49 8.39 -21.49
CA HIS A 17 -29.24 7.46 -20.40
C HIS A 17 -30.40 6.47 -20.39
N HIS A 18 -30.13 5.26 -20.88
CA HIS A 18 -31.00 4.12 -20.70
C HIS A 18 -31.27 4.01 -19.20
N PHE A 19 -32.54 4.11 -18.82
CA PHE A 19 -32.98 3.89 -17.46
C PHE A 19 -32.88 2.39 -17.20
N GLU A 20 -31.69 1.94 -16.82
CA GLU A 20 -31.50 0.62 -16.20
C GLU A 20 -32.38 0.58 -14.95
N PRO A 21 -33.21 -0.46 -14.75
CA PRO A 21 -33.97 -0.62 -13.52
C PRO A 21 -33.00 -0.60 -12.33
N ALA A 22 -33.35 0.15 -11.27
CA ALA A 22 -32.53 0.20 -10.05
C ALA A 22 -32.37 -1.18 -9.38
N VAL A 23 -33.22 -2.15 -9.74
CA VAL A 23 -33.13 -3.55 -9.34
C VAL A 23 -33.13 -4.41 -10.60
N GLU A 24 -32.01 -5.11 -10.81
CA GLU A 24 -31.88 -6.08 -11.88
C GLU A 24 -32.58 -7.39 -11.47
N VAL A 25 -33.75 -7.66 -12.03
CA VAL A 25 -34.53 -8.87 -11.67
C VAL A 25 -34.03 -10.15 -12.36
N SER A 26 -33.25 -10.03 -13.43
CA SER A 26 -32.66 -11.15 -14.18
C SER A 26 -31.66 -11.97 -13.37
N ILE A 27 -31.02 -11.36 -12.36
CA ILE A 27 -30.01 -12.02 -11.52
C ILE A 27 -30.60 -12.73 -10.30
N MET A 28 -31.91 -12.62 -10.07
CA MET A 28 -32.58 -13.13 -8.88
C MET A 28 -32.85 -14.64 -8.94
N GLY A 29 -32.55 -15.33 -7.84
CA GLY A 29 -32.91 -16.73 -7.62
C GLY A 29 -34.35 -16.89 -7.16
N SER A 30 -35.31 -16.71 -8.07
CA SER A 30 -36.76 -16.73 -7.77
C SER A 30 -37.30 -18.05 -7.19
N SER A 31 -36.52 -19.13 -7.24
CA SER A 31 -36.81 -20.42 -6.60
C SER A 31 -36.57 -20.42 -5.08
N VAL A 32 -35.87 -19.41 -4.55
CA VAL A 32 -35.58 -19.27 -3.11
C VAL A 32 -36.58 -18.31 -2.48
N TYR A 33 -37.21 -18.71 -1.38
CA TYR A 33 -38.10 -17.80 -0.64
C TYR A 33 -37.30 -16.68 0.04
N PRO A 34 -37.65 -15.39 -0.13
CA PRO A 34 -36.86 -14.27 0.40
C PRO A 34 -36.71 -14.29 1.93
N GLY A 35 -37.70 -14.79 2.67
CA GLY A 35 -37.66 -14.86 4.13
C GLY A 35 -36.74 -15.95 4.70
N THR A 36 -36.27 -16.91 3.89
CA THR A 36 -35.32 -17.94 4.34
C THR A 36 -33.89 -17.56 4.03
N ASN A 37 -33.63 -17.01 2.85
CA ASN A 37 -32.32 -16.52 2.46
C ASN A 37 -32.44 -15.42 1.41
N PHE A 38 -32.53 -14.18 1.89
CA PHE A 38 -32.68 -13.02 1.01
C PHE A 38 -31.48 -12.84 0.07
N TYR A 39 -30.26 -13.21 0.49
CA TYR A 39 -29.06 -13.10 -0.34
C TYR A 39 -29.13 -14.03 -1.57
N ARG A 40 -29.54 -15.29 -1.37
CA ARG A 40 -29.75 -16.25 -2.47
C ARG A 40 -30.97 -15.90 -3.33
N TYR A 41 -32.03 -15.36 -2.74
CA TYR A 41 -33.17 -14.85 -3.50
C TYR A 41 -32.76 -13.68 -4.42
N ALA A 42 -32.04 -12.70 -3.90
CA ALA A 42 -31.65 -11.51 -4.65
C ALA A 42 -30.55 -11.76 -5.70
N ASN A 43 -29.62 -12.68 -5.43
CA ASN A 43 -28.41 -12.88 -6.26
C ASN A 43 -28.28 -14.29 -6.86
N GLY A 44 -29.29 -15.15 -6.71
CA GLY A 44 -29.16 -16.59 -6.95
C GLY A 44 -28.66 -16.95 -8.35
N THR A 45 -29.26 -16.37 -9.39
CA THR A 45 -28.84 -16.63 -10.77
C THR A 45 -27.42 -16.16 -11.01
N TRP A 46 -27.06 -14.95 -10.55
CA TRP A 46 -25.69 -14.44 -10.68
C TRP A 46 -24.66 -15.34 -10.00
N LEU A 47 -24.95 -15.83 -8.78
CA LEU A 47 -24.07 -16.76 -8.07
C LEU A 47 -23.88 -18.10 -8.77
N GLU A 48 -24.83 -18.53 -9.60
CA GLU A 48 -24.77 -19.78 -10.35
C GLU A 48 -24.09 -19.62 -11.71
N THR A 49 -24.26 -18.46 -12.36
CA THR A 49 -23.84 -18.27 -13.76
C THR A 49 -22.56 -17.45 -13.91
N THR A 50 -22.17 -16.68 -12.90
CA THR A 50 -21.01 -15.80 -13.00
C THR A 50 -19.73 -16.57 -12.74
N GLU A 51 -18.88 -16.64 -13.77
CA GLU A 51 -17.53 -17.17 -13.64
C GLU A 51 -16.59 -16.10 -13.04
N VAL A 52 -15.77 -16.51 -12.07
CA VAL A 52 -14.68 -15.66 -11.58
C VAL A 52 -13.54 -15.74 -12.60
N PRO A 53 -13.09 -14.61 -13.18
CA PRO A 53 -11.96 -14.60 -14.10
C PRO A 53 -10.72 -15.27 -13.49
N ALA A 54 -9.94 -15.98 -14.33
CA ALA A 54 -8.81 -16.78 -13.86
C ALA A 54 -7.68 -15.97 -13.19
N ASP A 55 -7.59 -14.68 -13.49
CA ASP A 55 -6.66 -13.72 -12.88
C ASP A 55 -7.16 -13.17 -11.54
N ARG A 56 -8.31 -13.65 -11.02
CA ARG A 56 -8.94 -13.13 -9.80
C ARG A 56 -9.33 -14.23 -8.83
N ARG A 57 -9.18 -13.91 -7.55
CA ARG A 57 -9.59 -14.79 -6.43
C ARG A 57 -11.10 -14.77 -6.17
N SER A 58 -11.78 -13.66 -6.48
CA SER A 58 -13.20 -13.48 -6.22
C SER A 58 -13.80 -12.38 -7.09
N LEU A 59 -15.11 -12.44 -7.29
CA LEU A 59 -15.90 -11.40 -7.94
C LEU A 59 -17.07 -11.00 -7.04
N SER A 60 -17.39 -9.70 -7.02
CA SER A 60 -18.51 -9.10 -6.30
C SER A 60 -19.17 -8.06 -7.19
N GLY A 61 -20.39 -7.61 -6.88
CA GLY A 61 -21.05 -6.55 -7.65
C GLY A 61 -20.20 -5.27 -7.76
N ALA A 62 -19.50 -4.89 -6.68
CA ALA A 62 -18.60 -3.74 -6.69
C ALA A 62 -17.39 -3.95 -7.61
N ASN A 63 -16.76 -5.14 -7.57
CA ASN A 63 -15.60 -5.43 -8.41
C ASN A 63 -15.98 -5.64 -9.88
N ALA A 64 -17.19 -6.12 -10.16
CA ALA A 64 -17.75 -6.22 -11.51
C ALA A 64 -17.99 -4.82 -12.11
N ALA A 65 -18.62 -3.91 -11.36
CA ALA A 65 -18.77 -2.52 -11.80
C ALA A 65 -17.41 -1.81 -12.00
N ALA A 66 -16.42 -2.12 -11.16
CA ALA A 66 -15.06 -1.60 -11.32
C ALA A 66 -14.37 -2.15 -12.59
N LEU A 67 -14.65 -3.39 -13.00
CA LEU A 67 -14.16 -3.96 -14.25
C LEU A 67 -14.73 -3.21 -15.46
N ASP A 68 -16.05 -2.97 -15.48
CA ASP A 68 -16.70 -2.22 -16.56
C ASP A 68 -16.16 -0.79 -16.65
N THR A 69 -15.97 -0.15 -15.49
CA THR A 69 -15.31 1.18 -15.42
C THR A 69 -13.88 1.12 -15.95
N GLY A 70 -13.16 0.02 -15.67
CA GLY A 70 -11.81 -0.22 -16.16
C GLY A 70 -11.71 -0.28 -17.68
N VAL A 71 -12.73 -0.80 -18.37
CA VAL A 71 -12.81 -0.79 -19.84
C VAL A 71 -12.83 0.65 -20.37
N VAL A 72 -13.74 1.47 -19.85
CA VAL A 72 -13.87 2.88 -20.25
C VAL A 72 -12.61 3.67 -19.91
N LEU A 73 -12.02 3.44 -18.73
CA LEU A 73 -10.75 4.06 -18.35
C LEU A 73 -9.61 3.68 -19.31
N ASN A 74 -9.52 2.40 -19.69
CA ASN A 74 -8.52 1.95 -20.65
C ASN A 74 -8.70 2.63 -22.02
N GLU A 75 -9.93 2.82 -22.49
CA GLU A 75 -10.20 3.56 -23.73
C GLU A 75 -9.70 5.01 -23.62
N ILE A 76 -10.06 5.72 -22.54
CA ILE A 76 -9.62 7.11 -22.29
C ILE A 76 -8.09 7.22 -22.24
N ILE A 77 -7.42 6.29 -21.55
CA ILE A 77 -5.97 6.27 -21.42
C ILE A 77 -5.31 6.01 -22.78
N ASN A 78 -5.82 5.06 -23.56
CA ASN A 78 -5.31 4.77 -24.90
C ASN A 78 -5.49 5.95 -25.86
N ASP A 79 -6.65 6.62 -25.84
CA ASP A 79 -6.90 7.81 -26.63
C ASP A 79 -5.98 8.98 -26.25
N ALA A 80 -5.76 9.18 -24.95
CA ALA A 80 -4.79 10.15 -24.45
C ALA A 80 -3.36 9.79 -24.89
N ALA A 81 -2.99 8.51 -24.87
CA ALA A 81 -1.69 8.05 -25.32
C ALA A 81 -1.46 8.26 -26.83
N ALA A 82 -2.50 8.06 -27.65
CA ALA A 82 -2.47 8.19 -29.11
C ALA A 82 -2.51 9.65 -29.61
N SER A 83 -3.15 10.56 -28.87
CA SER A 83 -3.38 11.95 -29.30
C SER A 83 -2.19 12.90 -29.11
N ASN A 84 -1.07 12.43 -28.55
CA ASN A 84 0.13 13.20 -28.21
C ASN A 84 -0.19 14.58 -27.57
N PRO A 85 -0.79 14.60 -26.36
CA PRO A 85 -1.27 15.83 -25.74
C PRO A 85 -0.14 16.81 -25.44
N ALA A 86 -0.46 18.10 -25.36
CA ALA A 86 0.50 19.14 -25.01
C ALA A 86 1.17 18.85 -23.65
N GLN A 87 2.48 19.12 -23.56
CA GLN A 87 3.28 18.89 -22.35
C GLN A 87 2.67 19.57 -21.11
N GLU A 88 2.91 18.97 -19.94
CA GLU A 88 2.41 19.42 -18.62
C GLU A 88 0.89 19.44 -18.44
N THR A 89 0.11 19.02 -19.43
CA THR A 89 -1.33 18.78 -19.24
C THR A 89 -1.59 17.49 -18.47
N PRO A 90 -2.73 17.36 -17.75
CA PRO A 90 -3.11 16.10 -17.12
C PRO A 90 -3.14 14.92 -18.10
N ALA A 91 -3.65 15.14 -19.33
CA ALA A 91 -3.68 14.13 -20.38
C ALA A 91 -2.27 13.70 -20.80
N TRP A 92 -1.32 14.63 -20.92
CA TRP A 92 0.07 14.31 -21.21
C TRP A 92 0.73 13.50 -20.08
N ARG A 93 0.43 13.81 -18.80
CA ARG A 93 0.96 13.04 -17.65
C ARG A 93 0.44 11.60 -17.66
N VAL A 94 -0.86 11.40 -17.88
CA VAL A 94 -1.48 10.07 -18.01
C VAL A 94 -0.86 9.30 -19.18
N ALA A 95 -0.80 9.92 -20.37
CA ALA A 95 -0.21 9.33 -21.56
C ALA A 95 1.27 8.95 -21.37
N THR A 96 2.02 9.79 -20.66
CA THR A 96 3.45 9.56 -20.38
C THR A 96 3.65 8.41 -19.41
N LEU A 97 2.88 8.36 -18.31
CA LEU A 97 2.92 7.25 -17.37
C LEU A 97 2.53 5.92 -18.04
N TYR A 98 1.45 5.92 -18.83
CA TYR A 98 1.01 4.74 -19.56
C TYR A 98 2.07 4.22 -20.53
N ARG A 99 2.67 5.10 -21.33
CA ARG A 99 3.77 4.72 -22.23
C ARG A 99 5.00 4.21 -21.48
N ALA A 100 5.35 4.83 -20.34
CA ALA A 100 6.47 4.38 -19.53
C ALA A 100 6.24 2.93 -19.04
N TYR A 101 5.04 2.64 -18.52
CA TYR A 101 4.66 1.31 -18.06
C TYR A 101 4.64 0.25 -19.17
N HIS A 102 4.16 0.62 -20.37
CA HIS A 102 4.06 -0.30 -21.52
C HIS A 102 5.34 -0.41 -22.36
N SER A 103 6.34 0.45 -22.16
CA SER A 103 7.58 0.40 -22.95
C SER A 103 8.43 -0.80 -22.54
N ALA A 104 8.58 -1.78 -23.44
CA ALA A 104 9.45 -2.94 -23.23
C ALA A 104 10.94 -2.55 -23.13
N ASP A 105 11.32 -1.43 -23.74
CA ASP A 105 12.73 -1.08 -23.98
C ASP A 105 13.25 0.04 -23.06
N GLY A 106 12.37 0.87 -22.50
CA GLY A 106 12.74 2.09 -21.74
C GLY A 106 12.66 1.94 -20.22
N ALA A 107 11.75 1.11 -19.71
CA ALA A 107 11.58 0.87 -18.27
C ALA A 107 12.64 -0.10 -17.68
N SER A 108 13.25 -0.95 -18.52
CA SER A 108 14.09 -2.06 -18.06
C SER A 108 15.45 -1.65 -17.50
N LEU A 109 16.12 -0.63 -18.06
CA LEU A 109 17.47 -0.26 -17.65
C LEU A 109 17.48 0.73 -16.48
N SER A 110 16.69 1.80 -16.53
CA SER A 110 16.62 2.79 -15.45
C SER A 110 16.00 2.23 -14.17
N ALA A 111 15.01 1.33 -14.27
CA ALA A 111 14.46 0.66 -13.09
C ALA A 111 15.52 -0.25 -12.44
N GLN A 112 16.27 -1.03 -13.22
CA GLN A 112 17.36 -1.84 -12.68
C GLN A 112 18.48 -0.99 -12.04
N GLU A 113 18.80 0.16 -12.64
CA GLU A 113 19.78 1.09 -12.08
C GLU A 113 19.30 1.68 -10.75
N ASN A 114 18.04 2.08 -10.65
CA ASN A 114 17.46 2.59 -9.40
C ASN A 114 17.43 1.52 -8.30
N VAL A 115 17.04 0.29 -8.64
CA VAL A 115 17.06 -0.83 -7.68
C VAL A 115 18.48 -1.08 -7.19
N ARG A 116 19.47 -1.12 -8.10
CA ARG A 116 20.89 -1.30 -7.73
C ARG A 116 21.41 -0.15 -6.87
N ALA A 117 21.07 1.09 -7.19
CA ALA A 117 21.49 2.26 -6.41
C ALA A 117 20.98 2.19 -4.97
N GLY A 118 19.70 1.84 -4.76
CA GLY A 118 19.16 1.64 -3.43
C GLY A 118 19.80 0.47 -2.68
N LEU A 119 20.08 -0.65 -3.35
CA LEU A 119 20.81 -1.77 -2.75
C LEU A 119 22.24 -1.39 -2.34
N ASP A 120 22.94 -0.59 -3.13
CA ASP A 120 24.28 -0.11 -2.80
C ASP A 120 24.26 0.88 -1.63
N GLU A 121 23.23 1.74 -1.54
CA GLU A 121 23.00 2.59 -0.37
C GLU A 121 22.72 1.74 0.88
N ILE A 122 21.82 0.75 0.81
CA ILE A 122 21.51 -0.16 1.92
C ILE A 122 22.76 -0.89 2.42
N ARG A 123 23.62 -1.34 1.50
CA ARG A 123 24.89 -2.00 1.87
C ARG A 123 25.85 -1.08 2.63
N SER A 124 25.79 0.23 2.35
CA SER A 124 26.65 1.24 2.97
C SER A 124 26.21 1.66 4.38
N LEU A 125 24.96 1.34 4.77
CA LEU A 125 24.45 1.63 6.11
C LEU A 125 25.31 0.96 7.17
N ALA A 126 25.70 1.71 8.21
CA ALA A 126 26.63 1.24 9.24
C ALA A 126 26.04 1.30 10.65
N THR A 127 25.01 2.11 10.85
CA THR A 127 24.42 2.36 12.17
C THR A 127 22.90 2.32 12.12
N HIS A 128 22.26 2.12 13.28
CA HIS A 128 20.81 2.28 13.44
C HIS A 128 20.32 3.65 12.97
N TYR A 129 21.13 4.69 13.12
CA TYR A 129 20.82 6.04 12.62
C TYR A 129 20.76 6.08 11.08
N ASP A 130 21.71 5.45 10.39
CA ASP A 130 21.68 5.37 8.92
C ASP A 130 20.46 4.59 8.44
N VAL A 131 20.16 3.46 9.09
CA VAL A 131 18.98 2.62 8.78
C VAL A 131 17.69 3.41 8.95
N ALA A 132 17.50 4.09 10.09
CA ALA A 132 16.28 4.86 10.33
C ALA A 132 16.15 6.03 9.34
N ARG A 133 17.25 6.63 8.90
CA ARG A 133 17.21 7.64 7.84
C ARG A 133 16.82 7.06 6.49
N PHE A 134 17.28 5.86 6.15
CA PHE A 134 16.88 5.18 4.92
C PHE A 134 15.40 4.78 4.94
N MET A 135 14.90 4.34 6.09
CA MET A 135 13.47 4.04 6.30
C MET A 135 12.54 5.24 6.10
N ALA A 136 13.07 6.48 6.09
CA ALA A 136 12.30 7.69 5.81
C ALA A 136 11.98 7.88 4.31
N ASP A 137 12.64 7.14 3.42
CA ASP A 137 12.32 7.14 1.99
C ASP A 137 10.90 6.55 1.79
N PRO A 138 9.97 7.26 1.13
CA PRO A 138 8.62 6.75 0.87
C PRO A 138 8.57 5.47 0.02
N PHE A 139 9.65 5.09 -0.65
CA PHE A 139 9.77 3.86 -1.41
C PHE A 139 10.44 2.72 -0.62
N SER A 140 10.84 2.97 0.63
CA SER A 140 11.45 1.97 1.52
C SER A 140 10.44 1.44 2.53
N ASN A 141 10.64 0.20 2.99
CA ASN A 141 9.92 -0.28 4.17
C ASN A 141 10.44 0.38 5.43
N SER A 142 9.53 0.61 6.36
CA SER A 142 9.84 1.13 7.67
C SER A 142 9.07 0.36 8.73
N ILE A 143 9.67 0.22 9.92
CA ILE A 143 8.99 -0.37 11.08
C ILE A 143 7.84 0.51 11.62
N VAL A 144 7.82 1.78 11.22
CA VAL A 144 6.80 2.77 11.56
C VAL A 144 6.54 3.70 10.39
N GLY A 145 5.27 4.05 10.18
CA GLY A 145 4.88 5.11 9.27
C GLY A 145 4.87 6.46 9.97
N ALA A 146 5.20 7.52 9.24
CA ALA A 146 4.92 8.88 9.66
C ALA A 146 4.28 9.68 8.51
N TYR A 147 3.30 10.52 8.84
CA TYR A 147 2.57 11.32 7.87
C TYR A 147 1.87 12.50 8.55
N VAL A 148 1.47 13.50 7.76
CA VAL A 148 0.69 14.62 8.28
C VAL A 148 -0.79 14.29 8.19
N TRP A 149 -1.50 14.34 9.33
CA TRP A 149 -2.93 14.03 9.39
C TRP A 149 -3.71 15.03 10.25
N ILE A 150 -5.04 14.91 10.20
CA ILE A 150 -5.96 15.67 11.06
C ILE A 150 -5.77 15.25 12.52
N ASP A 151 -5.55 16.22 13.41
CA ASP A 151 -5.57 15.98 14.86
C ASP A 151 -7.01 15.62 15.29
N ALA A 152 -7.22 14.39 15.76
CA ALA A 152 -8.53 13.91 16.17
C ALA A 152 -9.11 14.68 17.38
N GLY A 153 -8.26 15.23 18.24
CA GLY A 153 -8.66 16.08 19.36
C GLY A 153 -8.87 17.55 18.98
N ASN A 154 -8.37 17.97 17.81
CA ASN A 154 -8.67 19.28 17.23
C ASN A 154 -8.60 19.25 15.69
N PRO A 155 -9.74 19.03 15.00
CA PRO A 155 -9.78 18.88 13.55
C PRO A 155 -9.32 20.11 12.73
N SER A 156 -9.18 21.27 13.37
CA SER A 156 -8.64 22.48 12.73
C SER A 156 -7.12 22.47 12.56
N ARG A 157 -6.42 21.49 13.17
CA ARG A 157 -4.97 21.34 13.09
C ARG A 157 -4.57 20.15 12.24
N ARG A 158 -3.31 20.17 11.82
CA ARG A 158 -2.63 19.04 11.20
C ARG A 158 -1.37 18.77 12.03
N GLU A 159 -1.16 17.52 12.39
CA GLU A 159 -0.02 17.10 13.20
C GLU A 159 0.65 15.90 12.54
N ILE A 160 1.92 15.69 12.86
CA ILE A 160 2.63 14.46 12.47
C ILE A 160 2.00 13.31 13.26
N THR A 161 1.50 12.33 12.53
CA THR A 161 0.96 11.08 13.06
C THR A 161 1.97 9.98 12.77
N ILE A 162 2.27 9.18 13.80
CA ILE A 162 3.16 8.02 13.72
C ILE A 162 2.35 6.79 14.06
N ASP A 163 2.45 5.75 13.23
CA ASP A 163 1.73 4.49 13.44
C ASP A 163 2.45 3.29 12.80
N GLN A 164 1.87 2.09 12.92
CA GLN A 164 2.41 0.88 12.30
C GLN A 164 1.60 0.41 11.08
N GLU A 165 0.56 1.14 10.68
CA GLU A 165 -0.49 0.58 9.83
C GLU A 165 -0.82 1.39 8.57
N ILE A 166 -0.31 2.62 8.41
CA ILE A 166 -0.86 3.51 7.38
C ILE A 166 0.19 4.19 6.50
N TYR A 167 -0.02 4.00 5.20
CA TYR A 167 0.57 4.68 4.03
C TYR A 167 1.96 4.26 3.56
N HIS A 168 2.69 3.46 4.33
CA HIS A 168 4.03 3.00 3.95
C HIS A 168 4.04 1.50 3.70
N GLN A 169 5.00 1.02 2.90
CA GLN A 169 5.27 -0.41 2.74
C GLN A 169 5.45 -0.99 4.14
N GLY A 170 4.50 -1.83 4.58
CA GLY A 170 4.27 -2.13 5.99
C GLY A 170 5.50 -2.70 6.71
N ALA A 171 5.49 -2.66 8.03
CA ALA A 171 6.62 -3.14 8.85
C ALA A 171 6.98 -4.63 8.64
N VAL A 172 6.08 -5.41 8.05
CA VAL A 172 6.20 -6.87 7.87
C VAL A 172 5.69 -7.28 6.47
N GLY A 173 6.26 -8.34 5.89
CA GLY A 173 5.86 -8.80 4.55
C GLY A 173 4.59 -9.64 4.49
N LEU A 174 4.23 -10.38 5.55
CA LEU A 174 2.95 -11.08 5.60
C LEU A 174 1.82 -10.16 6.07
N ARG A 175 0.62 -10.40 5.54
CA ARG A 175 -0.53 -9.49 5.61
C ARG A 175 -0.95 -9.02 7.01
N ASN A 176 -0.69 -9.81 8.05
CA ASN A 176 -1.10 -9.48 9.42
C ASN A 176 -0.32 -10.30 10.47
N LYS A 177 -0.49 -9.91 11.73
CA LYS A 177 0.05 -10.60 12.90
C LYS A 177 -0.29 -12.10 12.93
N GLU A 178 -1.53 -12.48 12.59
CA GLU A 178 -1.95 -13.88 12.64
C GLU A 178 -1.19 -14.76 11.63
N ALA A 179 -0.74 -14.21 10.50
CA ALA A 179 0.08 -14.94 9.53
C ALA A 179 1.42 -15.41 10.13
N TYR A 180 1.99 -14.63 11.05
CA TYR A 180 3.22 -14.98 11.76
C TYR A 180 2.98 -15.93 12.94
N LEU A 181 1.87 -15.78 13.67
CA LEU A 181 1.71 -16.41 14.98
C LEU A 181 0.79 -17.65 14.99
N ALA A 182 -0.17 -17.75 14.07
CA ALA A 182 -1.16 -18.82 14.13
C ALA A 182 -0.57 -20.17 13.68
N GLU A 183 -0.95 -21.25 14.38
CA GLU A 183 -0.47 -22.61 14.11
C GLU A 183 -0.86 -23.08 12.70
N ASP A 184 -2.08 -22.75 12.25
CA ASP A 184 -2.63 -23.10 10.94
C ASP A 184 -2.00 -22.33 9.77
N LYS A 185 -0.98 -21.49 10.03
CA LYS A 185 -0.25 -20.72 9.02
C LYS A 185 1.19 -21.19 8.81
N ALA A 186 1.56 -22.37 9.34
CA ALA A 186 2.91 -22.91 9.19
C ALA A 186 3.35 -23.04 7.72
N GLU A 187 2.48 -23.56 6.84
CA GLU A 187 2.77 -23.69 5.40
C GLU A 187 2.99 -22.33 4.71
N LEU A 188 2.23 -21.30 5.11
CA LEU A 188 2.41 -19.94 4.59
C LEU A 188 3.77 -19.36 5.01
N ARG A 189 4.19 -19.58 6.26
CA ARG A 189 5.50 -19.12 6.74
C ARG A 189 6.65 -19.83 6.05
N GLU A 190 6.51 -21.13 5.76
CA GLU A 190 7.54 -21.86 5.01
C GLU A 190 7.64 -21.34 3.57
N ALA A 191 6.52 -21.15 2.88
CA ALA A 191 6.52 -20.57 1.54
C ALA A 191 7.13 -19.15 1.51
N TYR A 192 6.88 -18.35 2.55
CA TYR A 192 7.48 -17.03 2.69
C TYR A 192 8.99 -17.10 2.93
N ARG A 193 9.46 -18.05 3.76
CA ARG A 193 10.88 -18.33 3.96
C ARG A 193 11.58 -18.74 2.67
N GLU A 194 10.98 -19.63 1.90
CA GLU A 194 11.50 -20.03 0.58
C GLU A 194 11.58 -18.84 -0.37
N TYR A 195 10.56 -17.98 -0.38
CA TYR A 195 10.55 -16.76 -1.19
C TYR A 195 11.69 -15.80 -0.82
N VAL A 196 11.82 -15.44 0.45
CA VAL A 196 12.89 -14.55 0.94
C VAL A 196 14.26 -15.15 0.60
N THR A 197 14.45 -16.46 0.82
CA THR A 197 15.69 -17.17 0.47
C THR A 197 16.01 -17.03 -1.03
N GLY A 198 15.02 -17.28 -1.90
CA GLY A 198 15.18 -17.17 -3.34
C GLY A 198 15.50 -15.75 -3.83
N VAL A 199 15.00 -14.71 -3.16
CA VAL A 199 15.38 -13.31 -3.43
C VAL A 199 16.86 -13.10 -3.13
N PHE A 200 17.35 -13.51 -1.96
CA PHE A 200 18.77 -13.37 -1.61
C PHE A 200 19.71 -14.16 -2.51
N GLU A 201 19.31 -15.35 -2.94
CA GLU A 201 20.06 -16.12 -3.94
C GLU A 201 20.18 -15.37 -5.27
N LYS A 202 19.10 -14.76 -5.75
CA LYS A 202 19.11 -13.93 -6.98
C LYS A 202 19.98 -12.68 -6.84
N LEU A 203 20.06 -12.12 -5.64
CA LEU A 203 20.93 -10.98 -5.33
C LEU A 203 22.40 -11.39 -5.14
N GLY A 204 22.72 -12.69 -5.14
CA GLY A 204 24.08 -13.22 -5.00
C GLY A 204 24.62 -13.15 -3.57
N TYR A 205 23.75 -13.07 -2.56
CA TYR A 205 24.16 -13.10 -1.15
C TYR A 205 24.55 -14.52 -0.74
N SER A 206 25.50 -14.62 0.19
CA SER A 206 25.79 -15.88 0.87
C SER A 206 24.85 -16.10 2.05
N SER A 207 24.69 -17.36 2.47
CA SER A 207 23.85 -17.74 3.61
C SER A 207 22.40 -17.24 3.48
N SER A 208 21.83 -17.28 2.27
CA SER A 208 20.48 -16.78 1.98
C SER A 208 19.41 -17.34 2.91
N ALA A 209 19.50 -18.62 3.27
CA ALA A 209 18.58 -19.26 4.20
C ALA A 209 18.69 -18.68 5.63
N ASP A 210 19.92 -18.48 6.14
CA ASP A 210 20.13 -17.91 7.47
C ASP A 210 19.68 -16.45 7.53
N ARG A 211 19.87 -15.68 6.44
CA ARG A 211 19.39 -14.30 6.32
C ARG A 211 17.86 -14.25 6.30
N ALA A 212 17.23 -15.16 5.54
CA ALA A 212 15.78 -15.29 5.52
C ALA A 212 15.22 -15.61 6.92
N ASP A 213 15.88 -16.52 7.66
CA ASP A 213 15.50 -16.84 9.04
C ASP A 213 15.63 -15.63 9.97
N ALA A 214 16.70 -14.85 9.84
CA ALA A 214 16.89 -13.64 10.64
C ALA A 214 15.83 -12.56 10.35
N ILE A 215 15.48 -12.35 9.08
CA ILE A 215 14.42 -11.42 8.68
C ILE A 215 13.07 -11.88 9.21
N ILE A 216 12.73 -13.16 9.04
CA ILE A 216 11.44 -13.69 9.50
C ILE A 216 11.34 -13.62 11.02
N ALA A 217 12.43 -13.87 11.76
CA ALA A 217 12.46 -13.70 13.20
C ALA A 217 12.22 -12.23 13.60
N PHE A 218 12.87 -11.28 12.92
CA PHE A 218 12.66 -9.85 13.13
C PHE A 218 11.20 -9.44 12.86
N GLU A 219 10.65 -9.82 11.70
CA GLU A 219 9.25 -9.53 11.36
C GLU A 219 8.25 -10.20 12.29
N THR A 220 8.55 -11.42 12.77
CA THR A 220 7.71 -12.12 13.75
C THR A 220 7.68 -11.35 15.07
N ALA A 221 8.83 -10.82 15.52
CA ALA A 221 8.88 -9.98 16.72
C ALA A 221 8.06 -8.70 16.54
N LEU A 222 8.18 -8.03 15.39
CA LEU A 222 7.36 -6.85 15.08
C LEU A 222 5.87 -7.18 15.07
N ALA A 223 5.49 -8.27 14.40
CA ALA A 223 4.12 -8.77 14.34
C ALA A 223 3.56 -9.09 15.73
N ASP A 224 4.37 -9.70 16.62
CA ASP A 224 3.95 -9.98 18.00
C ASP A 224 3.65 -8.70 18.80
N GLY A 225 4.37 -7.61 18.54
CA GLY A 225 4.12 -6.30 19.12
C GLY A 225 2.90 -5.56 18.54
N MET A 226 2.38 -5.96 17.38
CA MET A 226 1.25 -5.28 16.74
C MET A 226 -0.05 -5.44 17.53
N TRP A 227 -0.89 -4.40 17.45
CA TRP A 227 -2.24 -4.41 17.99
C TRP A 227 -3.14 -5.37 17.23
N ASP A 228 -4.14 -5.90 17.93
CA ASP A 228 -5.22 -6.64 17.29
C ASP A 228 -6.24 -5.70 16.62
N GLN A 229 -7.05 -6.28 15.74
CA GLN A 229 -8.07 -5.57 14.97
C GLN A 229 -9.17 -4.92 15.82
N ALA A 230 -9.37 -5.34 17.07
CA ALA A 230 -10.34 -4.71 17.98
C ALA A 230 -9.74 -3.44 18.59
N GLN A 231 -8.50 -3.52 19.09
CA GLN A 231 -7.74 -2.37 19.59
C GLN A 231 -7.59 -1.29 18.52
N MET A 232 -7.31 -1.67 17.28
CA MET A 232 -7.14 -0.74 16.15
C MET A 232 -8.42 0.02 15.79
N ARG A 233 -9.60 -0.52 16.14
CA ARG A 233 -10.89 0.14 15.92
C ARG A 233 -11.29 1.07 17.07
N ASP A 234 -10.63 0.97 18.22
CA ASP A 234 -10.87 1.88 19.34
C ASP A 234 -10.21 3.23 19.07
N ARG A 235 -11.05 4.25 18.83
CA ARG A 235 -10.59 5.61 18.52
C ARG A 235 -9.87 6.29 19.68
N THR A 236 -10.19 5.92 20.91
CA THR A 236 -9.60 6.51 22.12
C THR A 236 -8.20 5.96 22.31
N LEU A 237 -8.03 4.65 22.14
CA LEU A 237 -6.71 4.02 22.21
C LEU A 237 -5.81 4.47 21.05
N ASN A 238 -6.37 4.72 19.87
CA ASN A 238 -5.62 5.19 18.70
C ASN A 238 -5.29 6.70 18.72
N TYR A 239 -5.35 7.36 19.88
CA TYR A 239 -5.07 8.79 20.01
C TYR A 239 -4.19 9.07 21.23
N SER A 240 -2.87 9.00 21.03
CA SER A 240 -1.86 9.29 22.04
C SER A 240 -1.02 10.52 21.63
N PRO A 241 -1.53 11.76 21.80
CA PRO A 241 -0.76 12.96 21.55
C PRO A 241 0.35 13.14 22.60
N MET A 242 1.55 13.47 22.16
CA MET A 242 2.70 13.73 23.05
C MET A 242 3.67 14.71 22.41
N THR A 243 4.58 15.27 23.22
CA THR A 243 5.69 16.07 22.69
C THR A 243 6.70 15.15 21.99
N PHE A 244 7.50 15.70 21.08
CA PHE A 244 8.58 14.92 20.44
C PHE A 244 9.64 14.42 21.43
N GLU A 245 9.87 15.17 22.51
CA GLU A 245 10.74 14.73 23.62
C GLU A 245 10.13 13.50 24.31
N ALA A 246 8.84 13.57 24.65
CA ALA A 246 8.13 12.45 25.28
C ALA A 246 8.05 11.21 24.38
N LEU A 247 8.02 11.37 23.05
CA LEU A 247 8.13 10.24 22.12
C LEU A 247 9.45 9.49 22.30
N GLN A 248 10.57 10.21 22.34
CA GLN A 248 11.89 9.59 22.47
C GLN A 248 12.05 8.85 23.81
N ASP A 249 11.42 9.37 24.87
CA ASP A 249 11.38 8.72 26.18
C ASP A 249 10.40 7.52 26.22
N TYR A 250 9.25 7.63 25.55
CA TYR A 250 8.20 6.61 25.56
C TYR A 250 8.55 5.40 24.70
N ALA A 251 9.18 5.64 23.55
CA ALA A 251 9.57 4.63 22.57
C ALA A 251 11.07 4.70 22.25
N PRO A 252 11.95 4.41 23.23
CA PRO A 252 13.40 4.43 22.99
C PRO A 252 13.80 3.29 22.05
N GLY A 253 14.94 3.44 21.38
CA GLY A 253 15.53 2.40 20.52
C GLY A 253 15.44 2.69 19.02
N PHE A 254 14.50 3.53 18.59
CA PHE A 254 14.44 4.03 17.21
C PHE A 254 15.00 5.45 17.11
N GLU A 255 15.67 5.74 15.99
CA GLU A 255 16.35 7.00 15.74
C GLU A 255 15.38 8.06 15.19
N TRP A 256 14.37 8.41 16.02
CA TRP A 256 13.25 9.29 15.67
C TRP A 256 13.64 10.60 15.01
N ARG A 257 14.69 11.24 15.53
CA ARG A 257 15.18 12.52 15.00
C ARG A 257 15.76 12.35 13.61
N GLY A 258 16.62 11.35 13.42
CA GLY A 258 17.21 11.04 12.12
C GLY A 258 16.14 10.72 11.08
N PHE A 259 15.17 9.88 11.45
CA PHE A 259 14.03 9.51 10.61
C PHE A 259 13.17 10.72 10.21
N LEU A 260 12.66 11.50 11.16
CA LEU A 260 11.79 12.65 10.85
C LEU A 260 12.54 13.78 10.13
N ASP A 261 13.81 14.01 10.45
CA ASP A 261 14.65 14.97 9.70
C ASP A 261 14.83 14.53 8.24
N ALA A 262 15.03 13.24 7.98
CA ALA A 262 15.14 12.70 6.63
C ALA A 262 13.80 12.81 5.84
N MET A 263 12.66 12.74 6.53
CA MET A 263 11.34 13.03 5.94
C MET A 263 11.08 14.52 5.68
N GLY A 264 11.99 15.43 6.08
CA GLY A 264 11.80 16.87 5.98
C GLY A 264 10.92 17.48 7.09
N ALA A 265 10.62 16.71 8.14
CA ALA A 265 9.82 17.11 9.29
C ALA A 265 10.71 17.53 10.48
N SER A 266 11.64 18.46 10.26
CA SER A 266 12.62 18.85 11.29
C SER A 266 12.01 19.58 12.48
N ASN A 267 12.48 19.23 13.68
CA ASN A 267 12.06 19.81 14.96
C ASN A 267 10.53 19.82 15.21
N PRO A 268 9.85 18.67 15.13
CA PRO A 268 8.44 18.60 15.48
C PRO A 268 8.26 18.92 16.97
N GLN A 269 7.24 19.71 17.30
CA GLN A 269 6.92 20.02 18.70
C GLN A 269 6.09 18.91 19.32
N ASN A 270 5.06 18.47 18.60
CA ASN A 270 4.18 17.40 19.00
C ASN A 270 4.09 16.34 17.91
N VAL A 271 3.64 15.16 18.34
CA VAL A 271 3.30 14.04 17.49
C VAL A 271 2.02 13.40 18.04
N ILE A 272 1.31 12.68 17.20
CA ILE A 272 0.21 11.81 17.60
C ILE A 272 0.65 10.38 17.32
N LEU A 273 0.76 9.56 18.35
CA LEU A 273 0.97 8.13 18.19
C LEU A 273 -0.37 7.44 18.05
N ARG A 274 -0.46 6.55 17.06
CA ARG A 274 -1.48 5.50 17.00
C ARG A 274 -0.80 4.17 17.27
N GLN A 275 -1.57 3.18 17.73
CA GLN A 275 -1.04 1.90 18.21
C GLN A 275 0.19 2.07 19.11
N ASP A 276 0.10 2.98 20.10
CA ASP A 276 1.26 3.53 20.80
C ASP A 276 2.18 2.47 21.42
N THR A 277 1.63 1.43 22.04
CA THR A 277 2.43 0.33 22.60
C THR A 277 3.08 -0.53 21.52
N GLY A 278 2.47 -0.65 20.34
CA GLY A 278 3.05 -1.32 19.18
C GLY A 278 4.20 -0.51 18.58
N VAL A 279 4.04 0.81 18.46
CA VAL A 279 5.13 1.73 18.06
C VAL A 279 6.31 1.65 19.03
N ARG A 280 6.04 1.65 20.34
CA ARG A 280 7.07 1.48 21.38
C ARG A 280 7.80 0.14 21.24
N GLU A 281 7.06 -0.93 21.01
CA GLU A 281 7.65 -2.26 20.88
C GLU A 281 8.50 -2.39 19.61
N ALA A 282 8.03 -1.85 18.48
CA ALA A 282 8.82 -1.78 17.26
C ALA A 282 10.13 -1.00 17.44
N ALA A 283 10.08 0.13 18.15
CA ALA A 283 11.28 0.91 18.43
C ALA A 283 12.31 0.14 19.27
N ARG A 284 11.86 -0.59 20.28
CA ARG A 284 12.70 -1.49 21.09
C ARG A 284 13.32 -2.59 20.23
N ILE A 285 12.50 -3.29 19.44
CA ILE A 285 12.93 -4.39 18.56
C ILE A 285 13.98 -3.89 17.57
N PHE A 286 13.77 -2.72 16.96
CA PHE A 286 14.74 -2.10 16.06
C PHE A 286 16.08 -1.84 16.75
N GLY A 287 16.07 -1.22 17.93
CA GLY A 287 17.30 -0.89 18.67
C GLY A 287 18.08 -2.12 19.14
N GLU A 288 17.41 -3.24 19.38
CA GLU A 288 18.04 -4.52 19.76
C GLU A 288 18.51 -5.35 18.57
N THR A 289 17.95 -5.10 17.39
CA THR A 289 18.27 -5.87 16.18
C THR A 289 19.62 -5.43 15.62
N PRO A 290 20.54 -6.36 15.29
CA PRO A 290 21.81 -6.00 14.65
C PRO A 290 21.60 -5.27 13.33
N VAL A 291 22.41 -4.23 13.06
CA VAL A 291 22.33 -3.42 11.82
C VAL A 291 22.38 -4.29 10.57
N GLU A 292 23.14 -5.38 10.57
CA GLU A 292 23.21 -6.29 9.41
C GLU A 292 21.88 -7.00 9.12
N VAL A 293 21.09 -7.34 10.15
CA VAL A 293 19.74 -7.90 9.96
C VAL A 293 18.78 -6.83 9.43
N LEU A 294 18.89 -5.59 9.91
CA LEU A 294 18.10 -4.47 9.40
C LEU A 294 18.42 -4.15 7.94
N LYS A 295 19.69 -4.25 7.54
CA LYS A 295 20.11 -4.11 6.14
C LYS A 295 19.56 -5.20 5.25
N ASP A 296 19.57 -6.44 5.73
CA ASP A 296 18.98 -7.57 5.01
C ASP A 296 17.46 -7.39 4.86
N TYR A 297 16.78 -6.99 5.94
CA TYR A 297 15.35 -6.64 5.90
C TYR A 297 15.07 -5.57 4.83
N LEU A 298 15.81 -4.46 4.84
CA LEU A 298 15.66 -3.40 3.84
C LEU A 298 15.97 -3.90 2.43
N ALA A 299 17.03 -4.68 2.24
CA ALA A 299 17.43 -5.19 0.92
C ALA A 299 16.39 -6.13 0.31
N PHE A 300 15.81 -7.02 1.12
CA PHE A 300 14.73 -7.90 0.69
C PHE A 300 13.52 -7.10 0.23
N HIS A 301 13.02 -6.23 1.11
CA HIS A 301 11.82 -5.43 0.84
C HIS A 301 12.01 -4.41 -0.30
N TRP A 302 13.21 -3.85 -0.42
CA TRP A 302 13.55 -2.97 -1.54
C TRP A 302 13.36 -3.66 -2.89
N VAL A 303 13.69 -4.96 -2.98
CA VAL A 303 13.54 -5.75 -4.21
C VAL A 303 12.13 -6.30 -4.38
N ASP A 304 11.44 -6.62 -3.29
CA ASP A 304 10.03 -7.05 -3.33
C ASP A 304 9.11 -5.94 -3.86
N ASN A 305 9.45 -4.68 -3.56
CA ASN A 305 8.61 -3.53 -3.87
C ASN A 305 8.99 -2.73 -5.13
N HIS A 306 10.05 -3.10 -5.85
CA HIS A 306 10.53 -2.43 -7.07
C HIS A 306 10.73 -3.38 -8.24
#